data_AF-A0A1Q7P0X1-F1
#
_entry.id   AF-A0A1Q7P0X1-F1
#
_cell.length_a   1.000
_cell.length_b   1.000
_cell.length_c   1.000
_cell.angle_alpha   90.00
_cell.angle_beta   90.00
_cell.angle_gamma   90.00
#
_symmetry.space_group_name_H-M   'P 1'
#
loop_
_entity.id
_entity.type
_entity.pdbx_description
1 polymer ?
#
loop_
_entity_poly.entity_id
_entity_poly.type
_entity_poly.pdbx_seq_one_letter_code
_entity_poly.pdbx_strand_id
1 'polypeptide(L)'
;MAVLAPLAAMLVQLAVSRAREFQADATGARVAGRPRGLAQALEKLERANEVAPMAANPSTAHLFIVNPLGRNVLMRLFSTHPPIEERIARLRAMRI
;
A
#
# COMPACT_ATOMS: atom_id res chain seq x y z
N MET A 1 -18.72 16.21 -20.04
CA MET A 1 -17.39 16.57 -19.51
C MET A 1 -17.35 16.76 -17.98
N ALA A 2 -18.41 17.25 -17.33
CA ALA A 2 -18.40 17.56 -15.88
C ALA A 2 -18.14 16.36 -14.93
N VAL A 3 -18.47 15.12 -15.32
CA VAL A 3 -18.30 13.91 -14.47
C VAL A 3 -17.04 13.11 -14.82
N LEU A 4 -16.58 13.17 -16.08
CA LEU A 4 -15.42 12.42 -16.54
C LEU A 4 -14.11 12.94 -15.94
N ALA A 5 -13.97 14.27 -15.84
CA ALA A 5 -12.76 14.88 -15.31
C ALA A 5 -12.49 14.50 -13.83
N PRO A 6 -13.46 14.57 -12.89
CA PRO A 6 -13.27 14.10 -11.53
C PRO A 6 -12.92 12.60 -11.42
N LEU A 7 -13.54 11.74 -12.23
CA LEU A 7 -13.23 10.31 -12.26
C LEU A 7 -11.79 10.05 -12.75
N ALA A 8 -11.38 10.74 -13.81
CA ALA A 8 -10.01 10.64 -14.32
C ALA A 8 -8.99 11.13 -13.29
N ALA A 9 -9.27 12.26 -12.63
CA ALA A 9 -8.42 12.80 -11.56
C ALA A 9 -8.27 11.81 -10.40
N MET A 10 -9.36 11.16 -9.97
CA MET A 10 -9.33 10.13 -8.93
C MET A 10 -8.44 8.94 -9.32
N LEU A 11 -8.55 8.44 -10.55
CA LEU A 11 -7.71 7.35 -11.05
C LEU A 11 -6.22 7.74 -11.09
N VAL A 12 -5.91 8.95 -11.57
CA VAL A 12 -4.54 9.47 -11.58
C VAL A 12 -4.00 9.60 -10.15
N GLN A 13 -4.78 10.15 -9.23
CA GLN A 13 -4.39 10.27 -7.82
C GLN A 13 -4.10 8.91 -7.20
N LEU A 14 -4.94 7.90 -7.44
CA LEU A 14 -4.72 6.54 -6.96
C LEU A 14 -3.44 5.93 -7.56
N ALA A 15 -3.20 6.13 -8.85
CA ALA A 15 -1.98 5.64 -9.52
C ALA A 15 -0.71 6.31 -8.96
N VAL A 16 -0.72 7.64 -8.79
CA VAL A 16 0.40 8.40 -8.22
C VAL A 16 0.66 7.99 -6.77
N SER A 17 -0.39 7.77 -5.97
CA SER A 17 -0.26 7.27 -4.59
C SER A 17 0.47 5.93 -4.54
N ARG A 18 0.04 4.96 -5.36
CA ARG A 18 0.66 3.63 -5.43
C ARG A 18 2.11 3.68 -5.90
N ALA A 19 2.40 4.50 -6.91
CA ALA A 19 3.77 4.68 -7.41
C ALA A 19 4.72 5.21 -6.33
N ARG A 20 4.28 6.18 -5.52
CA ARG A 20 5.05 6.70 -4.39
C ARG A 20 5.31 5.63 -3.32
N GLU A 21 4.32 4.81 -2.99
CA GLU A 21 4.49 3.71 -2.02
C GLU A 21 5.54 2.69 -2.50
N PHE A 22 5.48 2.28 -3.77
CA PHE A 22 6.49 1.37 -4.34
C PHE A 22 7.88 1.99 -4.37
N GLN A 23 7.99 3.29 -4.63
CA GLN A 23 9.27 4.00 -4.58
C GLN A 23 9.81 4.06 -3.14
N ALA A 24 8.94 4.27 -2.15
CA ALA A 24 9.31 4.26 -0.74
C ALA A 24 9.83 2.87 -0.32
N ASP A 25 9.14 1.79 -0.70
CA ASP A 25 9.59 0.41 -0.46
C ASP A 25 10.96 0.14 -1.07
N ALA A 26 11.15 0.48 -2.34
CA ALA A 26 12.41 0.26 -3.04
C ALA A 26 13.56 1.09 -2.46
N THR A 27 13.27 2.31 -1.99
CA THR A 27 14.25 3.18 -1.33
C THR A 27 14.59 2.64 0.06
N GLY A 28 13.60 2.28 0.87
CA GLY A 28 13.79 1.69 2.19
C GLY A 28 14.57 0.39 2.12
N ALA A 29 14.29 -0.48 1.14
CA ALA A 29 15.06 -1.69 0.91
C ALA A 29 16.52 -1.43 0.56
N ARG A 30 16.80 -0.43 -0.28
CA ARG A 30 18.17 0.01 -0.62
C ARG A 30 18.91 0.57 0.58
N VAL A 31 18.25 1.41 1.38
CA VAL A 31 18.83 1.98 2.61
C VAL A 31 19.13 0.89 3.63
N ALA A 32 18.23 -0.08 3.80
CA ALA A 32 18.40 -1.18 4.76
C ALA A 32 19.34 -2.30 4.26
N GLY A 33 19.67 -2.33 2.96
CA GLY A 33 20.44 -3.41 2.32
C GLY A 33 19.80 -4.79 2.41
N ARG A 34 18.50 -4.87 2.73
CA ARG A 34 17.80 -6.13 3.05
C ARG A 34 16.38 -6.14 2.48
N PRO A 35 16.20 -6.30 1.15
CA PRO A 35 14.88 -6.27 0.52
C PRO A 35 13.96 -7.38 1.04
N ARG A 36 14.50 -8.60 1.23
CA ARG A 36 13.75 -9.73 1.82
C ARG A 36 13.35 -9.48 3.28
N GLY A 37 14.18 -8.77 4.04
CA GLY A 37 13.87 -8.41 5.42
C GLY A 37 12.68 -7.44 5.49
N LEU A 38 12.65 -6.45 4.60
CA LEU A 38 11.51 -5.54 4.50
C LEU A 38 10.23 -6.25 4.04
N ALA A 39 10.34 -7.19 3.08
CA ALA A 39 9.19 -8.01 2.67
C ALA A 39 8.61 -8.82 3.84
N GLN A 40 9.46 -9.47 4.64
CA GLN A 40 9.02 -10.21 5.85
C GLN A 40 8.38 -9.30 6.89
N ALA A 41 8.88 -8.06 7.05
CA ALA A 41 8.29 -7.09 7.95
C ALA A 41 6.86 -6.72 7.51
N LEU A 42 6.65 -6.47 6.21
CA LEU A 42 5.32 -6.20 5.65
C LEU A 42 4.37 -7.39 5.85
N GLU A 43 4.82 -8.62 5.60
CA GLU A 43 4.03 -9.85 5.86
C GLU A 43 3.62 -9.96 7.33
N LYS A 44 4.54 -9.66 8.26
CA LYS A 44 4.26 -9.69 9.69
C LYS A 44 3.21 -8.64 10.08
N LEU A 45 3.30 -7.44 9.53
CA LEU A 45 2.34 -6.36 9.79
C LEU A 45 0.95 -6.68 9.23
N GLU A 46 0.88 -7.21 8.00
CA GLU A 46 -0.39 -7.61 7.39
C GLU A 46 -1.07 -8.68 8.24
N ARG A 47 -0.33 -9.72 8.64
CA ARG A 47 -0.87 -10.80 9.47
C ARG A 47 -1.35 -10.28 10.83
N ALA A 48 -0.65 -9.34 11.43
CA ALA A 48 -1.09 -8.72 12.68
C ALA A 48 -2.40 -7.93 12.48
N ASN A 49 -2.52 -7.19 11.38
CA ASN A 49 -3.72 -6.43 11.03
C ASN A 49 -4.93 -7.33 10.70
N GLU A 50 -4.70 -8.53 10.14
CA GLU A 50 -5.76 -9.53 9.95
C GLU A 50 -6.28 -10.09 11.27
N VAL A 51 -5.38 -10.38 12.21
CA VAL A 51 -5.73 -10.99 13.50
C VAL A 51 -6.37 -9.97 14.44
N ALA A 52 -5.91 -8.74 14.42
CA ALA A 52 -6.41 -7.65 15.24
C ALA A 52 -6.66 -6.40 14.36
N PRO A 53 -7.80 -6.35 13.64
CA PRO A 53 -8.13 -5.21 12.78
C PRO A 53 -8.18 -3.91 13.57
N MET A 54 -7.53 -2.88 13.04
CA MET A 54 -7.54 -1.54 13.63
C MET A 54 -8.83 -0.80 13.24
N ALA A 55 -9.46 -0.13 14.20
CA ALA A 55 -10.56 0.78 13.93
C ALA A 55 -10.01 2.11 13.35
N ALA A 56 -9.64 2.11 12.08
CA ALA A 56 -9.12 3.30 11.40
C ALA A 56 -10.22 4.09 10.68
N ASN A 57 -10.09 5.41 10.70
CA ASN A 57 -10.89 6.29 9.87
C ASN A 57 -10.36 6.22 8.42
N PRO A 58 -11.23 6.08 7.39
CA PRO A 58 -10.79 6.11 6.00
C PRO A 58 -9.92 7.33 5.64
N SER A 59 -10.21 8.48 6.24
CA SER A 59 -9.43 9.72 6.04
C SER A 59 -8.00 9.63 6.58
N THR A 60 -7.72 8.73 7.54
CA THR A 60 -6.38 8.52 8.10
C THR A 60 -5.71 7.23 7.61
N ALA A 61 -6.38 6.42 6.79
CA ALA A 61 -5.88 5.13 6.33
C ALA A 61 -4.53 5.22 5.60
N HIS A 62 -4.25 6.35 4.94
CA HIS A 62 -2.99 6.62 4.23
C HIS A 62 -1.77 6.85 5.14
N LEU A 63 -1.98 6.98 6.46
CA LEU A 63 -0.90 7.13 7.45
C LEU A 63 -0.39 5.77 7.97
N PHE A 64 -1.07 4.68 7.62
CA PHE A 64 -0.73 3.33 8.09
C PHE A 64 0.20 2.62 7.11
N ILE A 65 0.99 1.66 7.59
CA ILE A 65 1.91 0.89 6.74
C ILE A 65 1.17 -0.21 5.94
N VAL A 66 0.13 -0.78 6.57
CA VAL A 66 -0.76 -1.79 6.00
C VAL A 66 -2.19 -1.26 6.00
N ASN A 67 -3.01 -1.73 5.07
CA ASN A 67 -4.37 -1.22 4.91
C ASN A 67 -5.26 -1.57 6.12
N PRO A 68 -5.69 -0.59 6.93
CA PRO A 68 -6.48 -0.87 8.13
C PRO A 68 -7.98 -1.08 7.85
N LEU A 69 -8.45 -0.81 6.62
CA LEU A 69 -9.87 -0.84 6.26
C LEU A 69 -10.38 -2.22 5.81
N GLY A 70 -9.54 -3.26 5.91
CA GLY A 70 -9.86 -4.63 5.52
C GLY A 70 -9.89 -4.87 4.00
N ARG A 71 -10.25 -6.09 3.60
CA ARG A 71 -10.16 -6.59 2.21
C ARG A 71 -11.36 -6.31 1.31
N ASN A 72 -12.42 -5.67 1.80
CA ASN A 72 -13.64 -5.44 1.03
C ASN A 72 -13.35 -4.64 -0.26
N VAL A 73 -13.88 -5.12 -1.40
CA VAL A 73 -13.60 -4.55 -2.74
C VAL A 73 -14.00 -3.08 -2.84
N LEU A 74 -15.10 -2.67 -2.19
CA LEU A 74 -15.50 -1.27 -2.09
C LEU A 74 -14.49 -0.42 -1.30
N MET A 75 -13.89 -0.97 -0.23
CA MET A 75 -12.86 -0.29 0.56
C MET A 75 -11.52 -0.22 -0.19
N ARG A 76 -11.24 -1.14 -1.13
CA ARG A 76 -10.04 -1.09 -1.99
C ARG A 76 -10.02 0.12 -2.93
N LEU A 77 -11.18 0.67 -3.30
CA LEU A 77 -11.29 1.88 -4.12
C LEU A 77 -10.89 3.14 -3.35
N PHE A 78 -11.07 3.13 -2.02
CA PHE A 78 -10.65 4.20 -1.12
C PHE A 78 -9.28 3.93 -0.47
N SER A 79 -8.74 2.73 -0.65
CA SER A 79 -7.42 2.39 -0.14
C SER A 79 -6.36 3.05 -1.01
N THR A 80 -5.66 4.01 -0.41
CA THR A 80 -4.54 4.71 -1.03
C THR A 80 -3.28 3.85 -1.14
N HIS A 81 -3.28 2.66 -0.50
CA HIS A 81 -2.19 1.70 -0.56
C HIS A 81 -2.37 0.70 -1.72
N PRO A 82 -1.28 0.35 -2.43
CA PRO A 82 -1.30 -0.81 -3.31
C PRO A 82 -1.51 -2.09 -2.48
N PRO A 83 -2.01 -3.17 -3.10
CA PRO A 83 -2.10 -4.47 -2.45
C PRO A 83 -0.75 -4.87 -1.83
N ILE A 84 -0.76 -5.30 -0.57
CA ILE A 84 0.46 -5.63 0.17
C ILE A 84 1.24 -6.75 -0.51
N GLU A 85 0.53 -7.67 -1.16
CA GLU A 85 1.11 -8.80 -1.89
C GLU A 85 1.96 -8.32 -3.06
N GLU A 86 1.54 -7.25 -3.73
CA GLU A 86 2.29 -6.64 -4.82
C GLU A 86 3.57 -5.97 -4.31
N ARG A 87 3.49 -5.28 -3.16
CA ARG A 87 4.66 -4.68 -2.50
C ARG A 87 5.68 -5.75 -2.11
N ILE A 88 5.22 -6.82 -1.47
CA ILE A 88 6.04 -7.98 -1.08
C ILE A 88 6.69 -8.63 -2.30
N ALA A 89 5.93 -8.86 -3.37
CA ALA A 89 6.45 -9.46 -4.59
C ALA A 89 7.56 -8.62 -5.23
N ARG A 90 7.36 -7.29 -5.32
CA ARG A 90 8.37 -6.36 -5.84
C ARG A 90 9.64 -6.38 -4.98
N LEU A 91 9.52 -6.31 -3.65
CA LEU A 91 10.65 -6.38 -2.73
C LEU A 91 11.42 -7.71 -2.87
N ARG A 92 10.72 -8.84 -2.95
CA ARG A 92 11.34 -10.17 -3.12
C ARG A 92 12.07 -10.31 -4.47
N ALA A 93 11.65 -9.55 -5.49
CA ALA A 93 12.29 -9.53 -6.81
C ALA A 93 13.50 -8.57 -6.90
N MET A 94 13.71 -7.68 -5.92
CA MET A 94 14.83 -6.76 -5.93
C MET A 94 16.17 -7.50 -5.82
N ARG A 95 17.14 -7.05 -6.62
CA ARG A 95 18.55 -7.43 -6.53
C ARG A 95 19.34 -6.17 -6.22
N ILE A 96 19.71 -6.01 -4.96
CA ILE A 96 20.46 -4.89 -4.41
C ILE A 96 21.50 -5.42 -3.42
#